data_AF-A0AAD9T6X0-F1
#
_entry.id   AF-A0AAD9T6X0-F1
#
_cell.length_a   1.000
_cell.length_b   1.000
_cell.length_c   1.000
_cell.angle_alpha   90.00
_cell.angle_beta   90.00
_cell.angle_gamma   90.00
#
_symmetry.space_group_name_H-M   'P 1'
#
loop_
_entity.id
_entity.type
_entity.pdbx_description
1 polymer ?
#
loop_
_entity_poly.entity_id
_entity_poly.type
_entity_poly.pdbx_seq_one_letter_code
_entity_poly.pdbx_strand_id
1 'polypeptide(L)'
;MSASSLLRLSSTHAIARNIFSPSSHFHSRHRYHTQRTRSSTMSAKKTNESTSPATDLRKLKILMLHGYTQSGPHFRSKTRALEKALSKAFPPPPRTPHKPLPGSLPQFPGGVQLIYPTGPIKLRPADIPGFDASALQSAASEGGKGEEPDAWAWWKKSDAPDGLYEGLEEGLETVRQTIEEAGGVDGVIGFSQGAALAGLVASLLEPGRASAFPSSSAAPSFQFPPSWTTLIAALPQPQLKFAVSYSGFYAPHAAYAPFYEPKIATRFLHVIGSLDSVVQEERSEGFVERCADREGVLHPGGHFVPVGKDFAGVLVGFLRDVLSKQKREGSEDERLEDTNVPL
;
A
#
# COMPACT_ATOMS: atom_id res chain seq x y z
N MET A 1 -48.20 0.51 8.40
CA MET A 1 -48.75 -0.52 7.48
C MET A 1 -49.71 0.20 6.54
N SER A 2 -49.83 -0.05 5.22
CA SER A 2 -49.08 -0.89 4.26
C SER A 2 -49.63 -0.58 2.85
N ALA A 3 -48.91 -0.50 1.73
CA ALA A 3 -47.47 -0.34 1.42
C ALA A 3 -47.36 0.05 -0.09
N SER A 4 -46.22 0.59 -0.56
CA SER A 4 -46.04 0.97 -1.98
C SER A 4 -44.86 0.29 -2.67
N SER A 5 -45.20 -0.46 -3.72
CA SER A 5 -44.47 -0.72 -4.97
C SER A 5 -42.92 -0.77 -4.96
N LEU A 6 -42.38 -1.95 -5.26
CA LEU A 6 -41.16 -2.08 -6.07
C LEU A 6 -41.35 -3.17 -7.13
N LEU A 7 -41.42 -2.76 -8.41
CA LEU A 7 -41.35 -3.67 -9.54
C LEU A 7 -39.91 -4.18 -9.73
N ARG A 8 -39.81 -5.43 -10.19
CA ARG A 8 -38.57 -6.04 -10.66
C ARG A 8 -38.22 -5.52 -12.05
N LEU A 9 -36.93 -5.28 -12.30
CA LEU A 9 -36.35 -5.36 -13.64
C LEU A 9 -35.00 -6.06 -13.56
N SER A 10 -34.91 -7.22 -14.21
CA SER A 10 -33.70 -8.02 -14.37
C SER A 10 -33.35 -8.14 -15.86
N SER A 11 -32.09 -7.92 -16.22
CA SER A 11 -31.54 -8.26 -17.54
C SER A 11 -30.02 -8.45 -17.36
N THR A 12 -29.45 -9.67 -17.37
CA THR A 12 -29.26 -10.71 -18.42
C THR A 12 -28.09 -10.45 -19.38
N HIS A 13 -27.41 -11.56 -19.75
CA HIS A 13 -26.23 -11.74 -20.63
C HIS A 13 -24.86 -11.56 -19.94
N ALA A 14 -23.99 -12.56 -19.72
CA ALA A 14 -23.64 -13.86 -20.37
C ALA A 14 -22.61 -13.77 -21.52
N ILE A 15 -21.90 -14.89 -21.79
CA ILE A 15 -20.78 -15.12 -22.77
C ILE A 15 -19.39 -14.76 -22.16
N ALA A 16 -18.32 -15.58 -22.19
CA ALA A 16 -18.08 -16.92 -22.76
C ALA A 16 -17.10 -17.78 -21.91
N ARG A 17 -17.07 -19.10 -22.16
CA ARG A 17 -16.06 -20.08 -21.71
C ARG A 17 -15.41 -20.78 -22.93
N ASN A 18 -14.31 -21.50 -22.68
CA ASN A 18 -13.46 -22.26 -23.63
C ASN A 18 -12.41 -21.39 -24.37
N ILE A 19 -11.17 -21.81 -24.70
CA ILE A 19 -10.48 -23.13 -24.74
C ILE A 19 -8.99 -22.92 -24.32
N PHE A 20 -8.34 -23.84 -23.58
CA PHE A 20 -7.09 -24.54 -23.95
C PHE A 20 -6.51 -25.42 -22.81
N SER A 21 -5.93 -26.57 -23.19
CA SER A 21 -5.30 -27.58 -22.32
C SER A 21 -3.82 -27.79 -22.76
N PRO A 22 -2.92 -28.33 -21.91
CA PRO A 22 -1.47 -28.13 -22.06
C PRO A 22 -0.67 -29.33 -22.62
N SER A 23 0.52 -29.05 -23.16
CA SER A 23 1.69 -29.93 -23.40
C SER A 23 2.83 -29.07 -23.99
N SER A 24 4.14 -29.32 -23.85
CA SER A 24 4.92 -30.45 -23.30
C SER A 24 6.32 -30.00 -22.81
N HIS A 25 7.09 -30.90 -22.18
CA HIS A 25 8.46 -30.68 -21.66
C HIS A 25 9.54 -30.42 -22.74
N PHE A 26 10.63 -29.70 -22.38
CA PHE A 26 12.00 -30.28 -22.51
C PHE A 26 13.11 -29.58 -21.68
N HIS A 27 13.83 -30.41 -20.92
CA HIS A 27 15.24 -30.39 -20.46
C HIS A 27 16.02 -29.11 -20.03
N SER A 28 16.52 -29.22 -18.79
CA SER A 28 17.66 -28.51 -18.21
C SER A 28 19.00 -28.78 -18.92
N ARG A 29 19.90 -27.78 -18.93
CA ARG A 29 21.35 -28.01 -18.75
C ARG A 29 21.98 -26.90 -17.90
N HIS A 30 22.54 -27.28 -16.74
CA HIS A 30 23.51 -26.45 -16.03
C HIS A 30 24.79 -26.24 -16.86
N ARG A 31 25.43 -25.10 -16.68
CA ARG A 31 26.88 -24.97 -16.92
C ARG A 31 27.47 -24.06 -15.86
N TYR A 32 28.26 -24.64 -14.97
CA TYR A 32 29.09 -23.91 -14.02
C TYR A 32 30.16 -23.15 -14.78
N HIS A 33 30.45 -21.91 -14.38
CA HIS A 33 31.75 -21.32 -14.66
C HIS A 33 32.32 -20.63 -13.42
N THR A 34 33.61 -20.86 -13.24
CA THR A 34 34.35 -20.66 -11.99
C THR A 34 34.66 -19.20 -11.71
N GLN A 35 34.60 -18.82 -10.43
CA GLN A 35 35.24 -17.60 -9.94
C GLN A 35 36.73 -17.60 -10.29
N ARG A 36 37.27 -16.41 -10.62
CA ARG A 36 38.71 -16.19 -10.61
C ARG A 36 39.03 -14.88 -9.91
N THR A 37 39.46 -14.99 -8.67
CA THR A 37 39.93 -13.89 -7.84
C THR A 37 41.22 -13.31 -8.41
N ARG A 38 41.32 -11.98 -8.48
CA ARG A 38 42.60 -11.26 -8.55
C ARG A 38 42.54 -10.02 -7.66
N SER A 39 43.28 -10.11 -6.57
CA SER A 39 43.67 -8.95 -5.74
C SER A 39 44.80 -8.20 -6.46
N SER A 40 44.72 -6.87 -6.49
CA SER A 40 45.90 -6.03 -6.71
C SER A 40 45.71 -4.63 -6.10
N THR A 41 46.42 -4.41 -4.99
CA THR A 41 47.14 -3.18 -4.63
C THR A 41 46.41 -1.83 -4.69
N MET A 42 46.26 -1.21 -3.52
CA MET A 42 45.92 0.21 -3.37
C MET A 42 46.94 1.13 -4.06
N SER A 43 46.44 2.16 -4.74
CA SER A 43 47.21 3.35 -5.09
C SER A 43 46.34 4.58 -4.86
N ALA A 44 46.73 5.44 -3.92
CA ALA A 44 45.95 6.58 -3.48
C ALA A 44 46.04 7.72 -4.52
N LYS A 45 45.05 7.82 -5.41
CA LYS A 45 44.95 8.94 -6.36
C LYS A 45 43.98 9.99 -5.81
N LYS A 46 44.52 11.07 -5.24
CA LYS A 46 43.74 12.28 -4.91
C LYS A 46 43.08 12.81 -6.17
N THR A 47 41.76 12.81 -6.20
CA THR A 47 40.96 13.52 -7.20
C THR A 47 39.96 14.38 -6.44
N ASN A 48 40.14 15.71 -6.54
CA ASN A 48 39.10 16.65 -6.15
C ASN A 48 38.00 16.56 -7.21
N GLU A 49 36.98 15.74 -6.97
CA GLU A 49 35.70 15.88 -7.65
C GLU A 49 34.76 16.64 -6.73
N SER A 50 34.55 17.91 -7.05
CA SER A 50 33.45 18.70 -6.50
C SER A 50 32.14 18.08 -6.99
N THR A 51 31.54 17.22 -6.16
CA THR A 51 30.21 16.66 -6.39
C THR A 51 29.18 17.78 -6.31
N SER A 52 28.87 18.38 -7.46
CA SER A 52 27.64 19.13 -7.61
C SER A 52 26.46 18.22 -7.23
N PRO A 53 25.49 18.70 -6.45
CA PRO A 53 24.37 17.87 -6.05
C PRO A 53 23.61 17.44 -7.30
N ALA A 54 23.56 16.13 -7.55
CA ALA A 54 22.66 15.59 -8.56
C ALA A 54 21.25 16.01 -8.17
N THR A 55 20.59 16.77 -9.05
CA THR A 55 19.24 17.28 -8.81
C THR A 55 18.29 16.10 -8.59
N ASP A 56 17.84 15.89 -7.34
CA ASP A 56 16.97 14.75 -7.03
C ASP A 56 15.57 15.04 -7.57
N LEU A 57 15.31 14.51 -8.76
CA LEU A 57 14.06 14.70 -9.48
C LEU A 57 12.89 14.16 -8.63
N ARG A 58 11.85 14.96 -8.43
CA ARG A 58 10.66 14.59 -7.65
C ARG A 58 10.09 13.24 -8.12
N LYS A 59 9.98 12.27 -7.21
CA LYS A 59 9.43 10.92 -7.45
C LYS A 59 7.99 10.85 -6.96
N LEU A 60 7.18 10.00 -7.58
CA LEU A 60 5.90 9.55 -7.03
C LEU A 60 6.22 8.58 -5.90
N LYS A 61 6.07 9.01 -4.65
CA LYS A 61 6.42 8.20 -3.47
C LYS A 61 5.20 7.40 -3.01
N ILE A 62 5.33 6.08 -3.01
CA ILE A 62 4.23 5.16 -2.66
C ILE A 62 4.65 4.32 -1.46
N LEU A 63 3.86 4.41 -0.39
CA LEU A 63 4.03 3.59 0.81
C LEU A 63 3.43 2.20 0.59
N MET A 64 4.17 1.14 0.91
CA MET A 64 3.83 -0.26 0.63
C MET A 64 3.68 -1.05 1.94
N LEU A 65 2.44 -1.23 2.40
CA LEU A 65 2.13 -1.80 3.72
C LEU A 65 1.83 -3.31 3.63
N HIS A 66 2.64 -4.12 4.28
CA HIS A 66 2.54 -5.59 4.23
C HIS A 66 1.38 -6.15 5.08
N GLY A 67 1.01 -7.41 4.83
CA GLY A 67 0.02 -8.13 5.64
C GLY A 67 0.59 -8.71 6.94
N TYR A 68 -0.27 -9.27 7.78
CA TYR A 68 0.12 -10.00 9.00
C TYR A 68 1.07 -11.18 8.66
N THR A 69 2.04 -11.50 9.52
CA THR A 69 3.10 -12.51 9.29
C THR A 69 4.04 -12.21 8.11
N GLN A 70 4.26 -10.93 7.78
CA GLN A 70 5.18 -10.51 6.72
C GLN A 70 6.11 -9.41 7.23
N SER A 71 7.12 -9.08 6.43
CA SER A 71 8.00 -7.93 6.60
C SER A 71 7.99 -7.05 5.34
N GLY A 72 8.50 -5.82 5.42
CA GLY A 72 8.68 -4.95 4.25
C GLY A 72 9.51 -5.61 3.14
N PRO A 73 10.70 -6.18 3.43
CA PRO A 73 11.50 -6.92 2.44
C PRO A 73 10.77 -8.11 1.81
N HIS A 74 10.03 -8.90 2.60
CA HIS A 74 9.24 -10.03 2.10
C HIS A 74 8.10 -9.58 1.19
N PHE A 75 7.39 -8.51 1.57
CA PHE A 75 6.31 -7.93 0.77
C PHE A 75 6.84 -7.36 -0.56
N ARG A 76 8.01 -6.69 -0.54
CA ARG A 76 8.71 -6.28 -1.76
C ARG A 76 9.07 -7.45 -2.66
N SER A 77 9.55 -8.55 -2.08
CA SER A 77 9.85 -9.78 -2.83
C SER A 77 8.61 -10.32 -3.54
N LYS A 78 7.48 -10.45 -2.82
CA LYS A 78 6.18 -10.88 -3.38
C LYS A 78 5.62 -9.92 -4.43
N THR A 79 5.77 -8.62 -4.25
CA THR A 79 5.24 -7.57 -5.15
C THR A 79 6.22 -7.19 -6.28
N ARG A 80 7.35 -7.88 -6.45
CA ARG A 80 8.42 -7.49 -7.38
C ARG A 80 7.99 -7.36 -8.85
N ALA A 81 6.99 -8.12 -9.29
CA ALA A 81 6.44 -7.97 -10.65
C ALA A 81 5.58 -6.71 -10.80
N LEU A 82 4.89 -6.29 -9.73
CA LEU A 82 4.16 -5.03 -9.64
C LEU A 82 5.11 -3.83 -9.64
N GLU A 83 6.21 -3.90 -8.87
CA GLU A 83 7.31 -2.91 -8.88
C GLU A 83 7.82 -2.70 -10.32
N LYS A 84 8.14 -3.79 -11.04
CA LYS A 84 8.57 -3.73 -12.44
C LYS A 84 7.51 -3.15 -13.39
N ALA A 85 6.23 -3.46 -13.17
CA ALA A 85 5.14 -2.93 -13.98
C ALA A 85 5.00 -1.41 -13.81
N LEU A 86 5.05 -0.92 -12.57
CA LEU A 86 5.01 0.51 -12.25
C LEU A 86 6.22 1.26 -12.82
N SER A 87 7.44 0.78 -12.60
CA SER A 87 8.65 1.41 -13.16
C SER A 87 8.66 1.44 -14.69
N LYS A 88 8.06 0.44 -15.35
CA LYS A 88 7.90 0.42 -16.81
C LYS A 88 6.78 1.36 -17.30
N ALA A 89 5.70 1.49 -16.54
CA ALA A 89 4.54 2.32 -16.91
C ALA A 89 4.79 3.82 -16.71
N PHE A 90 5.69 4.16 -15.77
CA PHE A 90 6.01 5.51 -15.32
C PHE A 90 7.54 5.73 -15.22
N PRO A 91 8.27 5.63 -16.35
CA PRO A 91 9.72 5.76 -16.35
C PRO A 91 10.16 7.21 -16.07
N PRO A 92 11.31 7.43 -15.38
CA PRO A 92 11.97 8.72 -15.39
C PRO A 92 12.41 9.07 -16.83
N PRO A 93 12.46 10.36 -17.22
CA PRO A 93 12.95 10.77 -18.52
C PRO A 93 14.47 10.49 -18.64
N PRO A 94 15.00 10.38 -19.86
CA PRO A 94 16.44 10.27 -20.06
C PRO A 94 17.17 11.46 -19.45
N ARG A 95 18.33 11.22 -18.84
CA ARG A 95 19.26 12.30 -18.49
C ARG A 95 19.86 12.84 -19.80
N THR A 96 19.73 14.15 -20.04
CA THR A 96 20.14 14.88 -21.28
C THR A 96 19.16 14.75 -22.47
N PRO A 97 19.21 15.65 -23.49
CA PRO A 97 18.03 16.33 -24.03
C PRO A 97 17.24 15.51 -25.04
N HIS A 98 16.38 14.63 -24.53
CA HIS A 98 15.46 13.84 -25.33
C HIS A 98 14.01 14.12 -24.91
N LYS A 99 13.08 13.99 -25.86
CA LYS A 99 11.64 14.15 -25.61
C LYS A 99 11.19 13.24 -24.45
N PRO A 100 10.19 13.66 -23.65
CA PRO A 100 9.63 12.81 -22.60
C PRO A 100 9.23 11.44 -23.14
N LEU A 101 9.58 10.38 -22.41
CA LEU A 101 9.22 9.01 -22.81
C LEU A 101 7.70 8.82 -22.70
N PRO A 102 7.06 8.05 -23.62
CA PRO A 102 5.66 7.70 -23.48
C PRO A 102 5.38 7.06 -22.10
N GLY A 103 4.52 7.70 -21.30
CA GLY A 103 4.19 7.29 -19.93
C GLY A 103 4.99 7.95 -18.81
N SER A 104 6.02 8.77 -19.11
CA SER A 104 6.69 9.58 -18.08
C SER A 104 5.71 10.54 -17.42
N LEU A 105 5.77 10.69 -16.09
CA LEU A 105 4.90 11.58 -15.31
C LEU A 105 5.57 12.97 -15.20
N PRO A 106 5.04 14.05 -15.83
CA PRO A 106 5.68 15.37 -15.77
C PRO A 106 5.74 15.94 -14.36
N GLN A 107 4.73 15.65 -13.52
CA GLN A 107 4.72 16.04 -12.11
C GLN A 107 5.67 15.21 -11.22
N PHE A 108 6.19 14.08 -11.74
CA PHE A 108 7.09 13.16 -11.04
C PHE A 108 8.27 12.73 -11.96
N PRO A 109 9.16 13.67 -12.35
CA PRO A 109 10.26 13.38 -13.26
C PRO A 109 11.28 12.37 -12.71
N GLY A 110 11.26 12.05 -11.42
CA GLY A 110 12.06 10.96 -10.85
C GLY A 110 11.49 9.55 -11.09
N GLY A 111 10.30 9.43 -11.68
CA GLY A 111 9.57 8.18 -11.79
C GLY A 111 8.91 7.76 -10.46
N VAL A 112 8.73 6.46 -10.25
CA VAL A 112 8.07 5.91 -9.04
C VAL A 112 9.10 5.42 -8.03
N GLN A 113 8.88 5.76 -6.75
CA GLN A 113 9.62 5.25 -5.59
C GLN A 113 8.66 4.46 -4.70
N LEU A 114 8.97 3.19 -4.45
CA LEU A 114 8.21 2.34 -3.52
C LEU A 114 8.95 2.22 -2.19
N ILE A 115 8.24 2.42 -1.09
CA ILE A 115 8.78 2.45 0.28
C ILE A 115 8.13 1.33 1.08
N TYR A 116 8.93 0.37 1.54
CA TYR A 116 8.45 -0.86 2.19
C TYR A 116 8.89 -0.93 3.66
N PRO A 117 8.19 -0.24 4.58
CA PRO A 117 8.43 -0.39 6.01
C PRO A 117 8.04 -1.79 6.50
N THR A 118 8.57 -2.17 7.65
CA THR A 118 8.14 -3.34 8.42
C THR A 118 7.36 -2.86 9.64
N GLY A 119 6.24 -3.50 9.96
CA GLY A 119 5.45 -3.21 11.16
C GLY A 119 6.24 -3.51 12.44
N PRO A 120 5.99 -2.77 13.55
CA PRO A 120 6.86 -2.79 14.72
C PRO A 120 6.75 -4.09 15.55
N ILE A 121 5.60 -4.78 15.47
CA ILE A 121 5.33 -5.93 16.33
C ILE A 121 5.94 -7.19 15.69
N LYS A 122 7.05 -7.66 16.26
CA LYS A 122 7.58 -9.00 15.92
C LYS A 122 6.68 -10.07 16.53
N LEU A 123 6.21 -10.99 15.70
CA LEU A 123 5.31 -12.07 16.11
C LEU A 123 6.11 -13.24 16.68
N ARG A 124 5.67 -13.79 17.81
CA ARG A 124 6.16 -15.06 18.34
C ARG A 124 5.47 -16.20 17.55
N PRO A 125 6.00 -17.43 17.57
CA PRO A 125 5.35 -18.56 16.90
C PRO A 125 3.90 -18.79 17.34
N ALA A 126 3.57 -18.55 18.62
CA ALA A 126 2.20 -18.65 19.13
C ALA A 126 1.22 -17.59 18.57
N ASP A 127 1.73 -16.49 18.01
CA ASP A 127 0.93 -15.40 17.43
C ASP A 127 0.64 -15.65 15.92
N ILE A 128 1.16 -16.74 15.34
CA ILE A 128 1.06 -17.10 13.92
C ILE A 128 -0.12 -18.09 13.71
N PRO A 129 -1.13 -17.74 12.87
CA PRO A 129 -2.27 -18.63 12.61
C PRO A 129 -1.85 -19.97 11.98
N GLY A 130 -2.33 -21.07 12.56
CA GLY A 130 -2.01 -22.43 12.09
C GLY A 130 -0.61 -22.93 12.45
N PHE A 131 0.11 -22.24 13.35
CA PHE A 131 1.39 -22.72 13.86
C PHE A 131 1.22 -23.92 14.79
N ASP A 132 1.93 -25.02 14.50
CA ASP A 132 1.98 -26.20 15.37
C ASP A 132 3.25 -26.15 16.26
N ALA A 133 3.04 -26.22 17.58
CA ALA A 133 4.11 -26.25 18.57
C ALA A 133 5.06 -27.45 18.40
N SER A 134 4.64 -28.53 17.74
CA SER A 134 5.50 -29.68 17.44
C SER A 134 6.74 -29.30 16.62
N ALA A 135 6.63 -28.29 15.73
CA ALA A 135 7.73 -27.86 14.86
C ALA A 135 8.90 -27.21 15.61
N LEU A 136 8.65 -26.57 16.76
CA LEU A 136 9.72 -26.04 17.63
C LEU A 136 10.54 -27.16 18.27
N GLN A 137 9.91 -28.30 18.55
CA GLN A 137 10.53 -29.39 19.30
C GLN A 137 11.57 -30.13 18.46
N SER A 138 11.36 -30.25 17.14
CA SER A 138 12.34 -30.78 16.19
C SER A 138 13.53 -29.84 15.93
N ALA A 139 13.30 -28.52 15.94
CA ALA A 139 14.36 -27.53 15.73
C ALA A 139 15.29 -27.38 16.95
N ALA A 140 14.75 -27.51 18.17
CA ALA A 140 15.53 -27.41 19.40
C ALA A 140 16.50 -28.58 19.63
N SER A 141 16.28 -29.74 18.97
CA SER A 141 17.12 -30.94 19.12
C SER A 141 18.42 -30.94 18.31
N GLU A 142 18.59 -30.05 17.32
CA GLU A 142 19.80 -30.02 16.46
C GLU A 142 20.79 -28.88 16.78
N GLY A 143 20.69 -28.23 17.96
CA GLY A 143 21.70 -27.26 18.44
C GLY A 143 21.85 -25.98 17.61
N GLY A 144 21.10 -25.82 16.52
CA GLY A 144 20.98 -24.59 15.78
C GLY A 144 20.25 -23.54 16.63
N LYS A 145 20.73 -22.30 16.60
CA LYS A 145 19.90 -21.16 16.98
C LYS A 145 18.76 -21.11 15.97
N GLY A 146 17.59 -21.61 16.34
CA GLY A 146 16.41 -21.53 15.48
C GLY A 146 16.18 -20.08 15.09
N GLU A 147 16.24 -19.78 13.78
CA GLU A 147 15.98 -18.43 13.30
C GLU A 147 14.53 -18.07 13.65
N GLU A 148 14.36 -17.04 14.50
CA GLU A 148 13.03 -16.55 14.83
C GLU A 148 12.33 -16.11 13.52
N PRO A 149 11.06 -16.49 13.29
CA PRO A 149 10.36 -16.16 12.05
C PRO A 149 10.42 -14.67 11.71
N ASP A 150 10.68 -14.34 10.44
CA ASP A 150 10.54 -12.96 9.91
C ASP A 150 9.06 -12.61 9.70
N ALA A 151 8.30 -12.69 10.80
CA ALA A 151 6.87 -12.51 10.87
C ALA A 151 6.57 -11.27 11.71
N TRP A 152 6.02 -10.24 11.07
CA TRP A 152 5.69 -8.98 11.75
C TRP A 152 4.22 -8.60 11.52
N ALA A 153 3.77 -7.66 12.34
CA ALA A 153 2.43 -7.10 12.31
C ALA A 153 2.41 -5.61 12.59
N TRP A 154 1.33 -4.97 12.16
CA TRP A 154 1.00 -3.57 12.46
C TRP A 154 0.22 -3.41 13.77
N TRP A 155 -0.52 -4.46 14.14
CA TRP A 155 -1.19 -4.64 15.43
C TRP A 155 -1.44 -6.13 15.65
N LYS A 156 -1.73 -6.54 16.88
CA LYS A 156 -2.32 -7.86 17.17
C LYS A 156 -3.83 -7.71 17.39
N LYS A 157 -4.59 -8.77 17.10
CA LYS A 157 -5.97 -8.86 17.58
C LYS A 157 -5.88 -9.06 19.09
N SER A 158 -6.51 -8.19 19.88
CA SER A 158 -6.51 -8.36 21.34
C SER A 158 -7.34 -9.56 21.76
N ASP A 159 -6.85 -10.29 22.75
CA ASP A 159 -7.61 -11.28 23.53
C ASP A 159 -8.43 -10.62 24.66
N ALA A 160 -8.27 -9.30 24.86
CA ALA A 160 -9.02 -8.56 25.87
C ALA A 160 -10.52 -8.42 25.51
N PRO A 161 -11.43 -8.30 26.51
CA PRO A 161 -12.87 -8.24 26.27
C PRO A 161 -13.36 -7.04 25.45
N ASP A 162 -12.54 -5.99 25.31
CA ASP A 162 -12.86 -4.80 24.51
C ASP A 162 -12.72 -5.03 22.99
N GLY A 163 -12.03 -6.08 22.56
CA GLY A 163 -11.80 -6.39 21.16
C GLY A 163 -11.00 -5.33 20.39
N LEU A 164 -10.25 -4.47 21.08
CA LEU A 164 -9.40 -3.46 20.45
C LEU A 164 -8.18 -4.10 19.75
N TYR A 165 -7.47 -3.31 18.96
CA TYR A 165 -6.23 -3.69 18.30
C TYR A 165 -5.02 -3.33 19.16
N GLU A 166 -4.31 -4.35 19.63
CA GLU A 166 -3.15 -4.20 20.49
C GLU A 166 -1.95 -3.71 19.67
N GLY A 167 -1.39 -2.56 20.04
CA GLY A 167 -0.22 -1.94 19.38
C GLY A 167 -0.54 -1.22 18.06
N LEU A 168 -1.81 -0.88 17.79
CA LEU A 168 -2.18 -0.11 16.58
C LEU A 168 -1.50 1.26 16.54
N GLU A 169 -1.40 1.92 17.69
CA GLU A 169 -0.72 3.19 17.91
C GLU A 169 0.76 3.11 17.51
N GLU A 170 1.44 2.02 17.85
CA GLU A 170 2.83 1.76 17.48
C GLU A 170 2.96 1.57 15.96
N GLY A 171 2.03 0.82 15.35
CA GLY A 171 1.97 0.63 13.91
C GLY A 171 1.74 1.93 13.14
N LEU A 172 0.85 2.79 13.63
CA LEU A 172 0.60 4.12 13.09
C LEU A 172 1.81 5.05 13.25
N GLU A 173 2.46 5.07 14.41
CA GLU A 173 3.67 5.88 14.63
C GLU A 173 4.84 5.41 13.75
N THR A 174 5.00 4.10 13.54
CA THR A 174 5.98 3.52 12.59
C THR A 174 5.74 4.02 11.16
N VAL A 175 4.47 4.06 10.72
CA VAL A 175 4.11 4.62 9.41
C VAL A 175 4.37 6.13 9.36
N ARG A 176 4.01 6.87 10.41
CA ARG A 176 4.22 8.31 10.49
C ARG A 176 5.70 8.68 10.35
N GLN A 177 6.58 7.99 11.06
CA GLN A 177 8.03 8.12 10.96
C GLN A 177 8.51 7.81 9.53
N THR A 178 8.01 6.73 8.92
CA THR A 178 8.34 6.39 7.52
C THR A 178 7.95 7.51 6.55
N ILE A 179 6.81 8.18 6.76
CA ILE A 179 6.36 9.31 5.92
C ILE A 179 7.24 10.55 6.15
N GLU A 180 7.62 10.82 7.41
CA GLU A 180 8.52 11.91 7.79
C GLU A 180 9.92 11.75 7.17
N GLU A 181 10.54 10.58 7.37
CA GLU A 181 11.85 10.22 6.80
C GLU A 181 11.86 10.23 5.26
N ALA A 182 10.74 9.84 4.65
CA ALA A 182 10.59 9.92 3.20
C ALA A 182 10.51 11.35 2.67
N GLY A 183 10.27 12.36 3.53
CA GLY A 183 9.90 13.71 3.10
C GLY A 183 8.56 13.69 2.35
N GLY A 184 7.59 12.96 2.89
CA GLY A 184 6.22 12.85 2.42
C GLY A 184 5.99 11.71 1.42
N VAL A 185 4.72 11.36 1.22
CA VAL A 185 4.25 10.33 0.27
C VAL A 185 3.05 10.82 -0.54
N ASP A 186 2.92 10.36 -1.78
CA ASP A 186 1.82 10.73 -2.68
C ASP A 186 0.65 9.74 -2.65
N GLY A 187 0.88 8.51 -2.18
CA GLY A 187 -0.16 7.48 -2.07
C GLY A 187 0.30 6.25 -1.29
N VAL A 188 -0.66 5.36 -1.00
CA VAL A 188 -0.44 4.14 -0.21
C VAL A 188 -1.00 2.90 -0.90
N ILE A 189 -0.32 1.78 -0.78
CA ILE A 189 -0.76 0.46 -1.25
C ILE A 189 -0.57 -0.53 -0.11
N GLY A 190 -1.64 -1.18 0.31
CA GLY A 190 -1.59 -2.18 1.38
C GLY A 190 -2.07 -3.56 0.94
N PHE A 191 -1.65 -4.58 1.66
CA PHE A 191 -2.20 -5.94 1.59
C PHE A 191 -2.71 -6.41 2.94
N SER A 192 -3.91 -7.00 2.99
CA SER A 192 -4.50 -7.61 4.20
C SER A 192 -4.54 -6.61 5.38
N GLN A 193 -3.86 -6.90 6.50
CA GLN A 193 -3.69 -5.94 7.60
C GLN A 193 -3.11 -4.60 7.14
N GLY A 194 -2.13 -4.59 6.24
CA GLY A 194 -1.57 -3.36 5.66
C GLY A 194 -2.56 -2.61 4.76
N ALA A 195 -3.54 -3.29 4.17
CA ALA A 195 -4.63 -2.65 3.41
C ALA A 195 -5.67 -2.01 4.33
N ALA A 196 -5.96 -2.63 5.47
CA ALA A 196 -6.74 -2.01 6.54
C ALA A 196 -6.00 -0.77 7.11
N LEU A 197 -4.69 -0.88 7.35
CA LEU A 197 -3.85 0.23 7.79
C LEU A 197 -3.82 1.37 6.77
N ALA A 198 -3.74 1.07 5.47
CA ALA A 198 -3.79 2.07 4.40
C ALA A 198 -5.05 2.94 4.48
N GLY A 199 -6.20 2.37 4.90
CA GLY A 199 -7.42 3.13 5.19
C GLY A 199 -7.25 4.12 6.35
N LEU A 200 -6.68 3.66 7.47
CA LEU A 200 -6.42 4.50 8.64
C LEU A 200 -5.44 5.65 8.32
N VAL A 201 -4.37 5.34 7.58
CA VAL A 201 -3.34 6.28 7.12
C VAL A 201 -3.94 7.33 6.18
N ALA A 202 -4.74 6.90 5.19
CA ALA A 202 -5.43 7.81 4.27
C ALA A 202 -6.38 8.74 5.04
N SER A 203 -7.19 8.19 5.94
CA SER A 203 -8.05 8.96 6.84
C SER A 203 -7.27 10.03 7.61
N LEU A 204 -6.21 9.65 8.35
CA LEU A 204 -5.47 10.59 9.21
C LEU A 204 -4.82 11.75 8.44
N LEU A 205 -4.52 11.57 7.16
CA LEU A 205 -3.96 12.61 6.29
C LEU A 205 -5.02 13.48 5.59
N GLU A 206 -6.31 13.27 5.85
CA GLU A 206 -7.37 14.09 5.26
C GLU A 206 -7.56 15.43 6.00
N PRO A 207 -7.66 16.56 5.27
CA PRO A 207 -7.97 17.85 5.85
C PRO A 207 -9.24 17.80 6.71
N GLY A 208 -9.14 18.32 7.94
CA GLY A 208 -10.25 18.34 8.89
C GLY A 208 -10.53 17.01 9.61
N ARG A 209 -9.88 15.88 9.27
CA ARG A 209 -10.13 14.57 9.89
C ARG A 209 -10.08 14.61 11.42
N ALA A 210 -9.13 15.35 11.99
CA ALA A 210 -8.96 15.46 13.45
C ALA A 210 -10.24 15.90 14.19
N SER A 211 -11.16 16.63 13.54
CA SER A 211 -12.45 17.05 14.12
C SER A 211 -13.45 15.90 14.33
N ALA A 212 -13.27 14.75 13.67
CA ALA A 212 -14.10 13.56 13.86
C ALA A 212 -13.71 12.76 15.12
N PHE A 213 -12.53 13.00 15.69
CA PHE A 213 -12.01 12.29 16.85
C PHE A 213 -12.36 13.05 18.14
N PRO A 214 -12.69 12.35 19.25
CA PRO A 214 -13.08 13.02 20.48
C PRO A 214 -11.89 13.66 21.19
N SER A 215 -12.09 14.89 21.68
CA SER A 215 -11.08 15.67 22.41
C SER A 215 -10.84 15.22 23.86
N SER A 216 -11.51 14.16 24.34
CA SER A 216 -11.47 13.69 25.74
C SER A 216 -11.65 12.17 25.82
N SER A 217 -10.97 11.52 26.78
CA SER A 217 -10.95 10.05 26.96
C SER A 217 -12.17 9.47 27.70
N ALA A 218 -13.29 10.19 27.75
CA ALA A 218 -14.48 9.80 28.52
C ALA A 218 -15.21 8.53 28.00
N ALA A 219 -14.80 8.00 26.85
CA ALA A 219 -15.30 6.77 26.24
C ALA A 219 -14.13 5.99 25.63
N PRO A 220 -14.25 4.66 25.40
CA PRO A 220 -13.26 3.84 24.70
C PRO A 220 -13.29 4.17 23.20
N SER A 221 -12.81 5.35 22.85
CA SER A 221 -12.64 5.83 21.48
C SER A 221 -11.18 6.10 21.21
N PHE A 222 -10.73 5.75 20.01
CA PHE A 222 -9.41 6.15 19.55
C PHE A 222 -9.36 7.68 19.47
N GLN A 223 -8.25 8.28 19.91
CA GLN A 223 -8.01 9.73 19.83
C GLN A 223 -7.15 10.04 18.60
N PHE A 224 -7.27 11.25 18.05
CA PHE A 224 -6.39 11.64 16.93
C PHE A 224 -4.94 11.70 17.44
N PRO A 225 -3.99 10.93 16.87
CA PRO A 225 -2.62 10.89 17.39
C PRO A 225 -1.93 12.26 17.30
N PRO A 226 -1.45 12.85 18.42
CA PRO A 226 -0.84 14.18 18.40
C PRO A 226 0.37 14.29 17.48
N SER A 227 1.15 13.21 17.34
CA SER A 227 2.31 13.16 16.44
C SER A 227 1.92 13.33 14.97
N TRP A 228 0.72 12.90 14.56
CA TRP A 228 0.22 13.08 13.20
C TRP A 228 -0.17 14.53 12.91
N THR A 229 -0.70 15.26 13.90
CA THR A 229 -0.89 16.71 13.80
C THR A 229 0.45 17.42 13.58
N THR A 230 1.50 17.01 14.30
CA THR A 230 2.86 17.53 14.11
C THR A 230 3.41 17.20 12.72
N LEU A 231 3.21 15.96 12.22
CA LEU A 231 3.61 15.58 10.87
C LEU A 231 2.98 16.51 9.82
N ILE A 232 1.65 16.68 9.86
CA ILE A 232 0.90 17.48 8.87
C ILE A 232 1.25 18.96 8.92
N ALA A 233 1.65 19.47 10.10
CA ALA A 233 2.06 20.87 10.28
C ALA A 233 3.53 21.15 9.91
N ALA A 234 4.45 20.24 10.26
CA ALA A 234 5.89 20.41 10.07
C ALA A 234 6.36 20.02 8.66
N LEU A 235 5.70 19.02 8.08
CA LEU A 235 5.89 18.58 6.70
C LEU A 235 4.56 18.85 5.97
N PRO A 236 4.53 19.60 4.86
CA PRO A 236 3.32 19.84 4.08
C PRO A 236 2.94 18.59 3.29
N GLN A 237 2.68 17.51 4.01
CA GLN A 237 2.15 16.23 3.53
C GLN A 237 0.70 16.48 3.10
N PRO A 238 0.40 16.48 1.79
CA PRO A 238 -0.97 16.66 1.35
C PRO A 238 -1.80 15.42 1.69
N GLN A 239 -3.12 15.53 1.52
CA GLN A 239 -3.96 14.35 1.36
C GLN A 239 -3.36 13.41 0.30
N LEU A 240 -3.41 12.11 0.56
CA LEU A 240 -2.96 11.11 -0.40
C LEU A 240 -3.77 11.23 -1.70
N LYS A 241 -3.06 11.21 -2.83
CA LYS A 241 -3.66 11.28 -4.17
C LYS A 241 -4.49 10.02 -4.47
N PHE A 242 -4.07 8.89 -3.91
CA PHE A 242 -4.77 7.62 -4.00
C PHE A 242 -4.40 6.70 -2.84
N ALA A 243 -5.22 5.67 -2.66
CA ALA A 243 -4.86 4.48 -1.90
C ALA A 243 -5.30 3.20 -2.64
N VAL A 244 -4.64 2.08 -2.33
CA VAL A 244 -4.97 0.76 -2.90
C VAL A 244 -5.02 -0.30 -1.80
N SER A 245 -6.07 -1.11 -1.84
CA SER A 245 -6.40 -2.12 -0.84
C SER A 245 -6.46 -3.50 -1.51
N TYR A 246 -5.47 -4.35 -1.27
CA TYR A 246 -5.50 -5.76 -1.68
C TYR A 246 -5.97 -6.63 -0.51
N SER A 247 -7.11 -7.32 -0.64
CA SER A 247 -7.73 -8.12 0.45
C SER A 247 -7.87 -7.36 1.79
N GLY A 248 -8.14 -6.04 1.74
CA GLY A 248 -8.28 -5.22 2.95
C GLY A 248 -9.63 -5.34 3.63
N PHE A 249 -9.73 -4.82 4.85
CA PHE A 249 -10.95 -4.77 5.66
C PHE A 249 -10.95 -3.51 6.51
N TYR A 250 -12.08 -3.17 7.12
CA TYR A 250 -12.19 -2.04 8.05
C TYR A 250 -12.19 -2.52 9.50
N ALA A 251 -11.84 -1.64 10.44
CA ALA A 251 -11.92 -1.92 11.88
C ALA A 251 -13.38 -1.70 12.37
N PRO A 252 -14.10 -2.75 12.82
CA PRO A 252 -15.53 -2.64 13.08
C PRO A 252 -15.90 -2.14 14.48
N HIS A 253 -14.95 -2.13 15.42
CA HIS A 253 -15.21 -1.67 16.78
C HIS A 253 -15.48 -0.15 16.79
N ALA A 254 -16.46 0.29 17.58
CA ALA A 254 -16.93 1.68 17.59
C ALA A 254 -15.81 2.71 17.89
N ALA A 255 -14.77 2.30 18.62
CA ALA A 255 -13.60 3.13 18.88
C ALA A 255 -12.90 3.66 17.62
N TYR A 256 -13.05 2.96 16.49
CA TYR A 256 -12.41 3.29 15.21
C TYR A 256 -13.35 4.03 14.25
N ALA A 257 -14.60 4.34 14.65
CA ALA A 257 -15.55 5.07 13.81
C ALA A 257 -15.01 6.41 13.27
N PRO A 258 -14.23 7.23 14.03
CA PRO A 258 -13.65 8.48 13.50
C PRO A 258 -12.74 8.34 12.28
N PHE A 259 -12.17 7.15 12.03
CA PHE A 259 -11.38 6.88 10.82
C PHE A 259 -12.24 6.67 9.56
N TYR A 260 -13.54 6.45 9.72
CA TYR A 260 -14.46 6.07 8.64
C TYR A 260 -15.67 7.00 8.52
N GLU A 261 -15.90 7.88 9.50
CA GLU A 261 -16.95 8.88 9.48
C GLU A 261 -16.35 10.29 9.72
N PRO A 262 -16.49 11.25 8.78
CA PRO A 262 -17.07 11.07 7.45
C PRO A 262 -16.27 10.04 6.61
N LYS A 263 -16.90 9.47 5.58
CA LYS A 263 -16.25 8.50 4.67
C LYS A 263 -14.89 9.01 4.19
N ILE A 264 -13.94 8.07 4.02
CA ILE A 264 -12.59 8.36 3.52
C ILE A 264 -12.72 8.97 2.12
N ALA A 265 -12.27 10.21 1.96
CA ALA A 265 -12.39 11.00 0.74
C ALA A 265 -11.31 10.65 -0.30
N THR A 266 -10.14 10.18 0.14
CA THR A 266 -9.06 9.71 -0.73
C THR A 266 -9.56 8.62 -1.67
N ARG A 267 -9.30 8.76 -2.98
CA ARG A 267 -9.72 7.78 -3.98
C ARG A 267 -9.07 6.41 -3.74
N PHE A 268 -9.88 5.38 -3.53
CA PHE A 268 -9.44 4.00 -3.30
C PHE A 268 -9.65 3.08 -4.49
N LEU A 269 -8.67 2.21 -4.77
CA LEU A 269 -8.86 0.96 -5.53
C LEU A 269 -8.89 -0.22 -4.56
N HIS A 270 -9.97 -0.99 -4.56
CA HIS A 270 -10.09 -2.24 -3.81
C HIS A 270 -9.97 -3.43 -4.76
N VAL A 271 -9.00 -4.30 -4.49
CA VAL A 271 -8.77 -5.54 -5.21
C VAL A 271 -9.05 -6.70 -4.27
N ILE A 272 -10.09 -7.47 -4.58
CA ILE A 272 -10.71 -8.44 -3.68
C ILE A 272 -10.61 -9.84 -4.28
N GLY A 273 -10.19 -10.82 -3.49
CA GLY A 273 -10.09 -12.22 -3.92
C GLY A 273 -11.42 -12.95 -3.72
N SER A 274 -12.07 -13.37 -4.81
CA SER A 274 -13.36 -14.07 -4.74
C SER A 274 -13.26 -15.50 -4.17
N LEU A 275 -12.05 -15.95 -3.81
CA LEU A 275 -11.77 -17.21 -3.10
C LEU A 275 -10.95 -16.96 -1.82
N ASP A 276 -10.98 -15.73 -1.29
CA ASP A 276 -10.19 -15.32 -0.11
C ASP A 276 -10.82 -15.85 1.19
N SER A 277 -10.27 -16.96 1.69
CA SER A 277 -10.74 -17.58 2.93
C SER A 277 -10.30 -16.86 4.21
N VAL A 278 -9.44 -15.84 4.13
CA VAL A 278 -8.84 -15.14 5.29
C VAL A 278 -9.53 -13.79 5.53
N VAL A 279 -9.74 -13.04 4.44
CA VAL A 279 -10.56 -11.83 4.42
C VAL A 279 -11.69 -12.08 3.42
N GLN A 280 -12.78 -12.65 3.94
CA GLN A 280 -14.00 -12.92 3.19
C GLN A 280 -14.50 -11.65 2.48
N GLU A 281 -15.12 -11.83 1.32
CA GLU A 281 -15.54 -10.75 0.41
C GLU A 281 -16.35 -9.67 1.12
N GLU A 282 -17.30 -10.04 1.98
CA GLU A 282 -18.17 -9.12 2.73
C GLU A 282 -17.39 -8.21 3.69
N ARG A 283 -16.23 -8.66 4.20
CA ARG A 283 -15.35 -7.83 5.04
C ARG A 283 -14.59 -6.79 4.22
N SER A 284 -14.26 -7.12 2.98
CA SER A 284 -13.67 -6.18 2.02
C SER A 284 -14.71 -5.21 1.48
N GLU A 285 -15.92 -5.67 1.13
CA GLU A 285 -17.05 -4.81 0.76
C GLU A 285 -17.42 -3.84 1.89
N GLY A 286 -17.43 -4.30 3.15
CA GLY A 286 -17.62 -3.42 4.30
C GLY A 286 -16.57 -2.29 4.38
N PHE A 287 -15.36 -2.51 3.88
CA PHE A 287 -14.34 -1.45 3.77
C PHE A 287 -14.55 -0.56 2.54
N VAL A 288 -14.89 -1.14 1.38
CA VAL A 288 -15.33 -0.38 0.18
C VAL A 288 -16.43 0.61 0.58
N GLU A 289 -17.38 0.20 1.42
CA GLU A 289 -18.49 1.05 1.83
C GLU A 289 -18.11 2.31 2.63
N ARG A 290 -16.89 2.35 3.18
CA ARG A 290 -16.38 3.47 4.00
C ARG A 290 -15.49 4.44 3.23
N CYS A 291 -15.20 4.15 1.96
CA CYS A 291 -14.59 5.08 1.02
C CYS A 291 -15.70 5.85 0.26
N ALA A 292 -15.48 7.14 0.01
CA ALA A 292 -16.40 8.00 -0.73
C ALA A 292 -16.16 7.91 -2.24
N ASP A 293 -14.91 8.06 -2.69
CA ASP A 293 -14.51 7.75 -4.06
C ASP A 293 -13.75 6.42 -4.11
N ARG A 294 -14.26 5.47 -4.90
CA ARG A 294 -13.86 4.07 -4.83
C ARG A 294 -14.06 3.32 -6.14
N GLU A 295 -13.21 2.34 -6.37
CA GLU A 295 -13.27 1.40 -7.48
C GLU A 295 -13.04 -0.02 -6.94
N GLY A 296 -13.82 -1.00 -7.38
CA GLY A 296 -13.76 -2.38 -6.91
C GLY A 296 -13.46 -3.36 -8.04
N VAL A 297 -12.49 -4.25 -7.83
CA VAL A 297 -12.06 -5.26 -8.81
C VAL A 297 -11.91 -6.62 -8.14
N LEU A 298 -12.65 -7.62 -8.63
CA LEU A 298 -12.53 -9.01 -8.19
C LEU A 298 -11.43 -9.75 -8.95
N HIS A 299 -10.71 -10.63 -8.26
CA HIS A 299 -9.82 -11.62 -8.88
C HIS A 299 -10.19 -13.05 -8.47
N PRO A 300 -10.01 -14.06 -9.34
CA PRO A 300 -10.44 -15.44 -9.11
C PRO A 300 -9.45 -16.22 -8.21
N GLY A 301 -8.92 -15.59 -7.16
CA GLY A 301 -7.89 -16.14 -6.29
C GLY A 301 -8.17 -15.92 -4.81
N GLY A 302 -7.40 -16.59 -3.96
CA GLY A 302 -7.45 -16.41 -2.51
C GLY A 302 -6.58 -15.25 -1.99
N HIS A 303 -6.13 -15.36 -0.74
CA HIS A 303 -5.48 -14.27 0.01
C HIS A 303 -4.05 -13.91 -0.47
N PHE A 304 -3.92 -13.17 -1.58
CA PHE A 304 -2.63 -12.68 -2.09
C PHE A 304 -2.78 -11.43 -2.98
N VAL A 305 -1.68 -10.70 -3.21
CA VAL A 305 -1.66 -9.60 -4.21
C VAL A 305 -1.53 -10.19 -5.63
N PRO A 306 -2.51 -10.00 -6.53
CA PRO A 306 -2.42 -10.50 -7.90
C PRO A 306 -1.43 -9.68 -8.73
N VAL A 307 -0.19 -10.16 -8.83
CA VAL A 307 0.91 -9.51 -9.58
C VAL A 307 0.99 -9.91 -11.07
N GLY A 308 -0.03 -10.63 -11.57
CA GLY A 308 -0.13 -11.00 -12.99
C GLY A 308 -0.30 -9.77 -13.89
N LYS A 309 0.06 -9.90 -15.17
CA LYS A 309 0.10 -8.78 -16.15
C LYS A 309 -1.19 -7.95 -16.16
N ASP A 310 -2.34 -8.62 -16.10
CA ASP A 310 -3.64 -7.96 -16.25
C ASP A 310 -4.01 -7.15 -15.00
N PHE A 311 -3.84 -7.72 -13.80
CA PHE A 311 -4.04 -7.01 -12.53
C PHE A 311 -3.00 -5.93 -12.24
N ALA A 312 -1.74 -6.14 -12.66
CA ALA A 312 -0.76 -5.05 -12.69
C ALA A 312 -1.16 -3.93 -13.66
N GLY A 313 -1.84 -4.28 -14.76
CA GLY A 313 -2.48 -3.36 -15.69
C GLY A 313 -3.62 -2.54 -15.07
N VAL A 314 -4.45 -3.16 -14.23
CA VAL A 314 -5.50 -2.47 -13.45
C VAL A 314 -4.88 -1.38 -12.57
N LEU A 315 -3.85 -1.71 -11.77
CA LEU A 315 -3.17 -0.70 -10.95
C LEU A 315 -2.58 0.44 -11.79
N VAL A 316 -1.91 0.12 -12.90
CA VAL A 316 -1.35 1.13 -13.81
C VAL A 316 -2.43 2.01 -14.43
N GLY A 317 -3.59 1.45 -14.76
CA GLY A 317 -4.76 2.19 -15.27
C GLY A 317 -5.33 3.15 -14.23
N PHE A 318 -5.61 2.65 -13.03
CA PHE A 318 -6.10 3.44 -11.89
C PHE A 318 -5.16 4.60 -11.55
N LEU A 319 -3.85 4.37 -11.45
CA LEU A 319 -2.88 5.43 -11.18
C LEU A 319 -2.82 6.47 -12.31
N ARG A 320 -3.02 6.08 -13.58
CA ARG A 320 -3.13 7.05 -14.69
C ARG A 320 -4.37 7.91 -14.60
N ASP A 321 -5.52 7.33 -14.24
CA ASP A 321 -6.77 8.06 -14.05
C ASP A 321 -6.61 9.13 -12.95
N VAL A 322 -6.23 8.71 -11.73
CA VAL A 322 -6.00 9.59 -10.58
C VAL A 322 -5.05 10.75 -10.93
N LEU A 323 -3.88 10.42 -11.47
CA LEU A 323 -2.83 11.41 -11.76
C LEU A 323 -3.17 12.32 -12.93
N SER A 324 -4.19 11.99 -13.73
CA SER A 324 -4.73 12.83 -14.81
C SER A 324 -5.86 13.75 -14.34
N LYS A 325 -6.71 13.32 -13.39
CA LYS A 325 -7.79 14.13 -12.81
C LYS A 325 -7.24 15.35 -12.08
N GLN A 326 -6.26 15.15 -11.20
CA GLN A 326 -5.61 16.25 -10.47
C GLN A 326 -4.93 17.29 -11.36
N LYS A 327 -4.58 16.93 -12.61
CA LYS A 327 -4.06 17.92 -13.58
C LYS A 327 -5.16 18.87 -14.06
N ARG A 328 -6.42 18.40 -14.16
CA ARG A 328 -7.54 19.24 -14.60
C ARG A 328 -7.93 20.21 -13.51
N GLU A 329 -8.19 19.69 -12.30
CA GLU A 329 -8.57 20.46 -11.11
C GLU A 329 -7.57 21.60 -10.84
N GLY A 330 -6.27 21.30 -10.72
CA GLY A 330 -5.25 22.35 -10.54
C GLY A 330 -5.16 23.36 -11.70
N SER A 331 -5.48 22.96 -12.94
CA SER A 331 -5.50 23.87 -14.10
C SER A 331 -6.82 24.65 -14.28
N GLU A 332 -7.81 24.37 -13.44
CA GLU A 332 -9.05 25.13 -13.33
C GLU A 332 -8.90 26.15 -12.20
N ASP A 333 -8.35 25.75 -11.04
CA ASP A 333 -8.01 26.64 -9.93
C ASP A 333 -7.02 27.75 -10.35
N GLU A 334 -5.88 27.40 -10.97
CA GLU A 334 -4.89 28.38 -11.50
C GLU A 334 -5.53 29.40 -12.48
N ARG A 335 -6.61 29.00 -13.17
CA ARG A 335 -7.29 29.83 -14.16
C ARG A 335 -8.29 30.80 -13.52
N LEU A 336 -8.88 30.40 -12.39
CA LEU A 336 -9.80 31.23 -11.62
C LEU A 336 -9.04 32.30 -10.83
N GLU A 337 -7.83 32.01 -10.33
CA GLU A 337 -6.98 33.01 -9.67
C GLU A 337 -6.52 34.12 -10.62
N ASP A 338 -6.07 33.78 -11.84
CA ASP A 338 -5.61 34.76 -12.85
C ASP A 338 -6.75 35.63 -13.45
N THR A 339 -8.01 35.31 -13.15
CA THR A 339 -9.17 36.10 -13.58
C THR A 339 -9.51 37.24 -12.61
N ASN A 340 -8.87 37.30 -11.42
CA ASN A 340 -9.20 38.27 -10.38
C ASN A 340 -8.13 39.37 -10.20
N VAL A 341 -7.72 40.01 -11.30
CA VAL A 341 -6.92 41.23 -11.28
C VAL A 341 -7.86 42.44 -11.40
N PRO A 342 -8.01 43.28 -10.35
CA PRO A 342 -8.83 44.49 -10.44
C PRO A 342 -8.19 45.55 -11.34
N LEU A 343 -9.02 46.21 -12.15
CA LEU A 343 -8.68 47.39 -12.97
C LEU A 343 -8.66 48.68 -12.14
#